data_AF-A0A2G9RH93-F1
#
_entry.id   AF-A0A2G9RH93-F1
#
_cell.length_a   1.000
_cell.length_b   1.000
_cell.length_c   1.000
_cell.angle_alpha   90.00
_cell.angle_beta   90.00
_cell.angle_gamma   90.00
#
_symmetry.space_group_name_H-M   'P 1'
#
loop_
_entity.id
_entity.type
_entity.pdbx_description
1 polymer ?
#
loop_
_entity_poly.entity_id
_entity_poly.type
_entity_poly.pdbx_seq_one_letter_code
_entity_poly.pdbx_strand_id
1 'polypeptide(L)'
;ILQVKLEECFCQFRGEKPVVKQVHALLMKIPVGFVGTAKYLHIGEEMDGVDMRAEVGLLSRNVVILGEMENTCYNSAVCKYYSFDTFGGHLKVGRGFKSVHLEGIELKHMGQQTMGHYPIHFHTTGDVDEKGGYYPPTYVKDISIHHSFSRCVTVHGTNGLLVKDVVGYDTLGHCFFTEDGPEERNTFDHCLGLLIKAGTLLPSDRDNKMCRTITEGSFPGYLAKPRQDCNAVSTFWIANPNNNIINCSAAGSEETGFWFIFHHVPTGPSEGLYAPGRTEHTPMGTFHNNRAHSNYRAGMIIDNGVKTTEANDKDKRPILTLIGAR
;
A
#
# COMPACT_ATOMS: atom_id res chain seq x y z
N ILE A 1 26.62 15.92 1.74
CA ILE A 1 26.05 15.45 3.03
C ILE A 1 24.56 15.30 2.79
N LEU A 2 24.04 14.08 2.82
CA LEU A 2 22.60 13.85 2.71
C LEU A 2 22.00 14.24 4.07
N GLN A 3 21.09 15.21 4.12
CA GLN A 3 20.38 15.53 5.36
C GLN A 3 19.11 14.68 5.43
N VAL A 4 19.06 13.77 6.41
CA VAL A 4 17.84 13.03 6.74
C VAL A 4 17.08 13.86 7.77
N LYS A 5 15.90 14.34 7.37
CA LYS A 5 14.93 14.87 8.32
C LYS A 5 14.42 13.70 9.16
N LEU A 6 14.64 13.75 10.47
CA LEU A 6 14.14 12.77 11.44
C LEU A 6 12.64 12.94 11.71
N GLU A 7 11.86 13.35 10.70
CA GLU A 7 10.49 13.78 10.94
C GLU A 7 9.68 12.61 11.54
N GLU A 8 9.81 11.37 11.07
CA GLU A 8 9.09 10.21 11.65
C GLU A 8 9.81 8.86 11.44
N CYS A 9 10.89 8.58 12.20
CA CYS A 9 11.33 7.19 12.37
C CYS A 9 10.34 6.47 13.32
N PHE A 10 9.99 5.20 13.06
CA PHE A 10 8.98 4.45 13.82
C PHE A 10 9.58 3.30 14.65
N CYS A 11 9.81 3.53 15.94
CA CYS A 11 9.98 2.49 16.96
C CYS A 11 9.16 2.88 18.19
N GLN A 12 8.12 2.11 18.51
CA GLN A 12 7.23 2.42 19.62
C GLN A 12 7.55 1.52 20.82
N PHE A 13 8.43 1.97 21.72
CA PHE A 13 8.57 1.39 23.06
C PHE A 13 8.65 2.48 24.13
N ARG A 14 7.88 2.31 25.22
CA ARG A 14 7.88 3.21 26.38
C ARG A 14 9.09 2.89 27.25
N GLY A 15 9.99 3.85 27.43
CA GLY A 15 11.03 3.80 28.45
C GLY A 15 12.36 4.39 28.00
N GLU A 16 12.68 5.56 28.56
CA GLU A 16 14.02 6.17 28.67
C GLU A 16 14.74 6.67 27.39
N LYS A 17 15.49 7.78 27.53
CA LYS A 17 16.01 8.64 26.45
C LYS A 17 17.12 7.97 25.60
N PRO A 18 17.18 8.19 24.27
CA PRO A 18 18.37 7.83 23.51
C PRO A 18 18.86 8.91 22.53
N VAL A 19 20.15 8.77 22.20
CA VAL A 19 20.89 9.47 21.16
C VAL A 19 20.89 8.57 19.91
N VAL A 20 20.42 9.07 18.77
CA VAL A 20 20.50 8.36 17.48
C VAL A 20 21.97 8.34 17.02
N LYS A 21 22.68 7.21 17.18
CA LYS A 21 24.10 7.09 16.80
C LYS A 21 24.38 6.31 15.53
N GLN A 22 23.43 5.53 15.00
CA GLN A 22 23.67 4.81 13.75
C GLN A 22 22.36 4.38 13.09
N VAL A 23 22.21 4.73 11.81
CA VAL A 23 21.28 4.09 10.88
C VAL A 23 22.14 3.32 9.90
N HIS A 24 21.87 2.03 9.72
CA HIS A 24 22.57 1.23 8.73
C HIS A 24 21.91 1.45 7.36
N ALA A 25 22.29 2.55 6.69
CA ALA A 25 21.90 2.80 5.30
C ALA A 25 22.72 1.89 4.37
N LEU A 26 22.17 0.72 4.03
CA LEU A 26 22.91 -0.37 3.34
C LEU A 26 23.40 -0.03 1.92
N LEU A 27 23.07 1.14 1.34
CA LEU A 27 23.44 1.47 -0.05
C LEU A 27 24.23 2.76 -0.24
N MET A 28 24.51 3.52 0.82
CA MET A 28 25.25 4.78 0.68
C MET A 28 26.31 4.90 1.78
N LYS A 29 27.59 4.70 1.42
CA LYS A 29 28.75 5.19 2.19
C LYS A 29 28.82 6.73 2.15
N ILE A 30 27.69 7.40 2.34
CA ILE A 30 27.57 8.86 2.39
C ILE A 30 27.31 9.22 3.85
N PRO A 31 28.06 10.16 4.45
CA PRO A 31 27.72 10.66 5.77
C PRO A 31 26.32 11.24 5.75
N VAL A 32 25.42 10.63 6.53
CA VAL A 32 24.06 11.07 6.74
C VAL A 32 24.05 12.01 7.94
N GLY A 33 23.65 13.26 7.74
CA GLY A 33 23.41 14.21 8.82
C GLY A 33 21.94 14.18 9.21
N PHE A 34 21.64 14.09 10.50
CA PHE A 34 20.26 14.21 10.99
C PHE A 34 19.92 15.67 11.26
N VAL A 35 18.73 16.10 10.82
CA VAL A 35 18.16 17.40 11.17
C VAL A 35 16.91 17.16 12.01
N GLY A 36 16.88 17.72 13.22
CA GLY A 36 15.77 17.58 14.17
C GLY A 36 16.01 16.55 15.28
N THR A 37 14.99 16.35 16.13
CA THR A 37 14.96 15.33 17.19
C THR A 37 13.98 14.23 16.81
N ALA A 38 14.37 12.97 17.03
CA ALA A 38 13.48 11.84 16.80
C ALA A 38 12.20 11.96 17.64
N LYS A 39 11.03 11.80 17.00
CA LYS A 39 9.71 11.86 17.65
C LYS A 39 9.46 10.67 18.58
N TYR A 40 10.07 9.52 18.29
CA TYR A 40 9.95 8.30 19.06
C TYR A 40 11.33 7.71 19.43
N LEU A 41 11.34 6.81 20.40
CA LEU A 41 12.52 6.04 20.80
C LEU A 41 13.05 5.21 19.64
N HIS A 42 14.37 5.21 19.40
CA HIS A 42 14.99 4.34 18.40
C HIS A 42 16.20 3.65 18.98
N ILE A 43 16.24 2.33 18.81
CA ILE A 43 17.39 1.50 19.16
C ILE A 43 18.14 1.26 17.84
N GLY A 44 19.35 1.80 17.72
CA GLY A 44 20.13 1.76 16.47
C GLY A 44 20.99 0.50 16.31
N GLU A 45 20.64 -0.57 17.00
CA GLU A 45 21.46 -1.79 17.10
C GLU A 45 20.58 -3.04 17.13
N GLU A 46 21.22 -4.21 16.99
CA GLU A 46 20.55 -5.49 17.19
C GLU A 46 20.38 -5.73 18.70
N MET A 47 19.15 -6.01 19.13
CA MET A 47 18.81 -6.29 20.52
C MET A 47 18.07 -7.63 20.58
N ASP A 48 18.58 -8.56 21.41
CA ASP A 48 18.03 -9.92 21.57
C ASP A 48 17.82 -10.67 20.23
N GLY A 49 18.71 -10.46 19.27
CA GLY A 49 18.65 -11.08 17.93
C GLY A 49 17.64 -10.43 16.97
N VAL A 50 17.00 -9.33 17.37
CA VAL A 50 16.13 -8.51 16.53
C VAL A 50 16.90 -7.27 16.07
N ASP A 51 16.94 -7.04 14.76
CA ASP A 51 17.47 -5.80 14.21
C ASP A 51 16.49 -4.65 14.50
N MET A 52 16.85 -3.80 15.46
CA MET A 52 16.01 -2.65 15.86
C MET A 52 16.32 -1.39 15.06
N ARG A 53 17.29 -1.44 14.13
CA ARG A 53 17.71 -0.29 13.33
C ARG A 53 16.54 0.25 12.51
N ALA A 54 16.49 1.58 12.39
CA ALA A 54 15.41 2.24 11.68
C ALA A 54 15.48 1.97 10.17
N GLU A 55 14.31 1.75 9.57
CA GLU A 55 14.13 1.81 8.12
C GLU A 55 14.35 3.25 7.64
N VAL A 56 15.09 3.41 6.54
CA VAL A 56 15.37 4.73 5.94
C VAL A 56 15.14 4.69 4.44
N GLY A 57 14.19 5.52 4.00
CA GLY A 57 13.88 5.76 2.60
C GLY A 57 14.34 7.16 2.16
N LEU A 58 14.88 7.25 0.94
CA LEU A 58 15.14 8.52 0.29
C LEU A 58 13.84 9.03 -0.33
N LEU A 59 13.32 10.18 0.15
CA LEU A 59 12.07 10.75 -0.37
C LEU A 59 12.29 11.70 -1.55
N SER A 60 13.41 12.43 -1.56
CA SER A 60 13.67 13.47 -2.56
C SER A 60 14.27 12.90 -3.85
N ARG A 61 13.78 13.34 -5.00
CA ARG A 61 14.39 13.08 -6.32
C ARG A 61 14.54 14.36 -7.14
N ASN A 62 15.31 14.30 -8.23
CA ASN A 62 15.54 15.47 -9.10
C ASN A 62 14.34 15.77 -10.02
N VAL A 63 13.49 14.78 -10.28
CA VAL A 63 12.27 14.93 -11.07
C VAL A 63 11.09 14.75 -10.12
N VAL A 64 10.30 15.81 -9.93
CA VAL A 64 9.17 15.82 -9.00
C VAL A 64 7.88 16.00 -9.80
N ILE A 65 6.95 15.06 -9.63
CA ILE A 65 5.56 15.18 -10.07
C ILE A 65 4.74 15.50 -8.83
N LEU A 66 4.20 16.72 -8.80
CA LEU A 66 3.53 17.30 -7.64
C LEU A 66 2.08 17.59 -7.98
N GLY A 67 1.15 17.10 -7.17
CA GLY A 67 -0.23 17.59 -7.16
C GLY A 67 -0.29 18.99 -6.55
N GLU A 68 -0.91 19.93 -7.27
CA GLU A 68 -1.26 21.24 -6.73
C GLU A 68 -2.44 21.07 -5.77
N MET A 69 -2.33 21.66 -4.57
CA MET A 69 -3.26 21.41 -3.47
C MET A 69 -3.86 22.71 -2.97
N GLU A 70 -5.13 22.65 -2.60
CA GLU A 70 -5.75 23.71 -1.82
C GLU A 70 -5.32 23.64 -0.34
N ASN A 71 -5.39 24.78 0.35
CA ASN A 71 -4.97 24.87 1.76
C ASN A 71 -5.83 24.02 2.71
N THR A 72 -7.06 23.70 2.32
CA THR A 72 -8.05 22.98 3.12
C THR A 72 -8.87 22.08 2.22
N CYS A 73 -9.48 21.03 2.79
CA CYS A 73 -10.47 20.26 2.07
C CYS A 73 -11.66 21.15 1.63
N TYR A 74 -12.13 20.99 0.39
CA TYR A 74 -13.20 21.80 -0.19
C TYR A 74 -14.28 20.92 -0.86
N ASN A 75 -15.54 21.37 -0.77
CA ASN A 75 -16.72 20.88 -1.51
C ASN A 75 -16.85 19.36 -1.71
N SER A 76 -16.40 18.54 -0.74
CA SER A 76 -16.41 17.09 -0.86
C SER A 76 -16.88 16.41 0.43
N ALA A 77 -17.60 15.29 0.28
CA ALA A 77 -18.06 14.48 1.40
C ALA A 77 -16.91 13.92 2.26
N VAL A 78 -15.69 13.86 1.74
CA VAL A 78 -14.51 13.37 2.46
C VAL A 78 -13.95 14.40 3.47
N CYS A 79 -14.35 15.68 3.38
CA CYS A 79 -13.90 16.74 4.30
C CYS A 79 -14.35 16.53 5.76
N LYS A 80 -15.29 15.62 6.02
CA LYS A 80 -15.65 15.18 7.38
C LYS A 80 -14.59 14.29 8.04
N TYR A 81 -13.65 13.77 7.25
CA TYR A 81 -12.56 12.89 7.69
C TYR A 81 -11.18 13.54 7.54
N TYR A 82 -10.99 14.37 6.52
CA TYR A 82 -9.72 15.03 6.25
C TYR A 82 -9.87 16.56 6.32
N SER A 83 -8.96 17.21 7.02
CA SER A 83 -8.89 18.68 7.08
C SER A 83 -8.10 19.29 5.91
N PHE A 84 -7.40 18.46 5.15
CA PHE A 84 -6.57 18.82 4.01
C PHE A 84 -7.21 18.36 2.71
N ASP A 85 -6.82 18.99 1.61
CA ASP A 85 -7.25 18.60 0.27
C ASP A 85 -6.71 17.21 -0.10
N THR A 86 -7.58 16.37 -0.65
CA THR A 86 -7.28 15.00 -1.06
C THR A 86 -7.46 14.80 -2.57
N PHE A 87 -7.46 15.88 -3.36
CA PHE A 87 -7.64 15.85 -4.81
C PHE A 87 -6.29 16.03 -5.53
N GLY A 88 -5.38 15.07 -5.34
CA GLY A 88 -4.05 15.09 -5.96
C GLY A 88 -4.04 14.70 -7.44
N GLY A 89 -2.86 14.80 -8.06
CA GLY A 89 -2.61 14.29 -9.41
C GLY A 89 -2.61 12.75 -9.45
N HIS A 90 -2.77 12.13 -10.62
CA HIS A 90 -2.74 10.67 -10.74
C HIS A 90 -2.13 10.22 -12.08
N LEU A 91 -1.61 9.00 -12.12
CA LEU A 91 -1.10 8.37 -13.35
C LEU A 91 -1.81 7.04 -13.56
N LYS A 92 -2.36 6.83 -14.76
CA LYS A 92 -3.02 5.58 -15.15
C LYS A 92 -2.42 5.06 -16.45
N VAL A 93 -1.92 3.82 -16.42
CA VAL A 93 -1.47 3.07 -17.58
C VAL A 93 -2.59 2.12 -17.97
N GLY A 94 -3.18 2.34 -19.14
CA GLY A 94 -4.22 1.47 -19.70
C GLY A 94 -3.63 0.43 -20.66
N ARG A 95 -4.45 -0.54 -21.03
CA ARG A 95 -4.10 -1.59 -22.00
C ARG A 95 -3.66 -1.00 -23.35
N GLY A 96 -2.71 -1.68 -24.00
CA GLY A 96 -2.28 -1.35 -25.38
C GLY A 96 -1.17 -0.29 -25.47
N PHE A 97 -0.51 0.05 -24.36
CA PHE A 97 0.69 0.86 -24.40
C PHE A 97 1.82 0.12 -25.14
N LYS A 98 2.71 0.87 -25.80
CA LYS A 98 3.87 0.29 -26.51
C LYS A 98 5.06 0.01 -25.58
N SER A 99 5.35 0.96 -24.70
CA SER A 99 6.44 0.88 -23.73
C SER A 99 6.15 1.85 -22.58
N VAL A 100 6.27 1.40 -21.35
CA VAL A 100 6.17 2.24 -20.14
C VAL A 100 7.24 1.80 -19.14
N HIS A 101 8.05 2.75 -18.69
CA HIS A 101 9.13 2.56 -17.74
C HIS A 101 9.19 3.80 -16.85
N LEU A 102 8.88 3.65 -15.57
CA LEU A 102 8.89 4.76 -14.62
C LEU A 102 10.14 4.62 -13.73
N GLU A 103 11.05 5.58 -13.78
CA GLU A 103 12.29 5.53 -12.98
C GLU A 103 12.73 6.87 -12.42
N GLY A 104 13.19 6.88 -11.16
CA GLY A 104 13.95 8.01 -10.60
C GLY A 104 13.13 9.27 -10.31
N ILE A 105 11.82 9.13 -10.11
CA ILE A 105 10.88 10.24 -9.88
C ILE A 105 10.37 10.29 -8.44
N GLU A 106 10.08 11.51 -7.96
CA GLU A 106 9.34 11.78 -6.73
C GLU A 106 7.89 12.10 -7.09
N LEU A 107 6.95 11.47 -6.40
CA LEU A 107 5.51 11.66 -6.52
C LEU A 107 4.98 12.20 -5.18
N LYS A 108 4.58 13.46 -5.16
CA LYS A 108 4.08 14.13 -3.96
C LYS A 108 2.68 14.68 -4.17
N HIS A 109 1.81 14.55 -3.17
CA HIS A 109 0.41 15.00 -3.25
C HIS A 109 -0.33 14.36 -4.44
N MET A 110 -0.06 13.09 -4.68
CA MET A 110 -0.68 12.31 -5.74
C MET A 110 -1.77 11.41 -5.16
N GLY A 111 -2.63 10.86 -6.01
CA GLY A 111 -3.77 10.06 -5.61
C GLY A 111 -4.96 10.90 -5.19
N GLN A 112 -6.13 10.26 -5.16
CA GLN A 112 -7.36 10.90 -4.72
C GLN A 112 -8.21 9.95 -3.89
N GLN A 113 -9.06 10.49 -3.02
CA GLN A 113 -10.13 9.74 -2.35
C GLN A 113 -11.33 9.52 -3.32
N THR A 114 -11.04 9.24 -4.59
CA THR A 114 -11.96 8.78 -5.63
C THR A 114 -11.38 7.53 -6.31
N MET A 115 -12.22 6.54 -6.63
CA MET A 115 -11.76 5.25 -7.17
C MET A 115 -10.99 5.42 -8.49
N GLY A 116 -9.89 4.67 -8.64
CA GLY A 116 -9.11 4.59 -9.87
C GLY A 116 -8.15 5.76 -10.15
N HIS A 117 -8.00 6.72 -9.23
CA HIS A 117 -7.10 7.87 -9.34
C HIS A 117 -5.95 7.72 -8.33
N TYR A 118 -4.89 7.00 -8.71
CA TYR A 118 -3.76 6.66 -7.84
C TYR A 118 -2.44 7.23 -8.39
N PRO A 119 -1.38 7.40 -7.56
CA PRO A 119 -0.11 7.96 -8.02
C PRO A 119 0.50 7.16 -9.17
N ILE A 120 0.41 5.83 -9.11
CA ILE A 120 0.76 4.91 -10.19
C ILE A 120 -0.30 3.81 -10.23
N HIS A 121 -1.05 3.75 -11.32
CA HIS A 121 -2.12 2.77 -11.53
C HIS A 121 -1.93 2.04 -12.85
N PHE A 122 -1.54 0.76 -12.81
CA PHE A 122 -1.63 -0.12 -13.97
C PHE A 122 -3.02 -0.74 -14.00
N HIS A 123 -3.84 -0.33 -14.97
CA HIS A 123 -5.26 -0.63 -15.02
C HIS A 123 -5.58 -1.56 -16.18
N THR A 124 -5.83 -2.82 -15.87
CA THR A 124 -6.26 -3.91 -16.76
C THR A 124 -5.33 -4.11 -17.96
N THR A 125 -4.01 -4.01 -17.73
CA THR A 125 -3.04 -4.03 -18.84
C THR A 125 -2.71 -5.43 -19.35
N GLY A 126 -3.07 -6.49 -18.59
CA GLY A 126 -2.67 -7.86 -18.88
C GLY A 126 -1.21 -8.14 -18.54
N ASP A 127 -0.58 -9.06 -19.27
CA ASP A 127 0.84 -9.41 -19.09
C ASP A 127 1.73 -8.27 -19.59
N VAL A 128 2.61 -7.71 -18.74
CA VAL A 128 3.50 -6.58 -19.05
C VAL A 128 5.00 -6.92 -18.99
N ASP A 129 5.29 -8.21 -18.89
CA ASP A 129 6.61 -8.85 -18.97
C ASP A 129 6.87 -9.44 -20.37
N GLU A 130 7.91 -10.29 -20.49
CA GLU A 130 8.24 -10.98 -21.74
C GLU A 130 7.09 -11.85 -22.25
N LYS A 131 6.25 -12.41 -21.36
CA LYS A 131 5.06 -13.19 -21.75
C LYS A 131 4.04 -12.32 -22.47
N GLY A 132 3.94 -11.05 -22.09
CA GLY A 132 3.16 -10.02 -22.80
C GLY A 132 3.82 -9.48 -24.07
N GLY A 133 5.04 -9.90 -24.40
CA GLY A 133 5.82 -9.40 -25.54
C GLY A 133 6.56 -8.09 -25.28
N TYR A 134 6.72 -7.68 -24.02
CA TYR A 134 7.46 -6.46 -23.67
C TYR A 134 8.94 -6.75 -23.45
N TYR A 135 9.79 -6.08 -24.24
CA TYR A 135 11.25 -6.17 -24.11
C TYR A 135 11.89 -4.77 -24.28
N PRO A 136 12.45 -4.19 -23.21
CA PRO A 136 12.51 -4.74 -21.85
C PRO A 136 11.13 -4.81 -21.18
N PRO A 137 10.92 -5.70 -20.20
CA PRO A 137 9.71 -5.73 -19.36
C PRO A 137 9.37 -4.36 -18.77
N THR A 138 8.08 -4.12 -18.55
CA THR A 138 7.58 -2.89 -17.90
C THR A 138 8.01 -2.85 -16.44
N TYR A 139 8.46 -1.69 -15.96
CA TYR A 139 8.86 -1.54 -14.56
C TYR A 139 8.50 -0.17 -13.95
N VAL A 140 8.46 -0.18 -12.63
CA VAL A 140 8.38 0.97 -11.73
C VAL A 140 9.59 0.88 -10.80
N LYS A 141 10.58 1.76 -10.95
CA LYS A 141 11.87 1.62 -10.29
C LYS A 141 12.39 2.91 -9.65
N ASP A 142 13.06 2.83 -8.50
CA ASP A 142 13.75 4.00 -7.89
C ASP A 142 12.81 5.21 -7.66
N ILE A 143 11.57 4.94 -7.23
CA ILE A 143 10.52 5.96 -7.04
C ILE A 143 10.31 6.27 -5.57
N SER A 144 10.03 7.53 -5.27
CA SER A 144 9.62 7.97 -3.94
C SER A 144 8.19 8.54 -4.01
N ILE A 145 7.23 7.90 -3.36
CA ILE A 145 5.81 8.31 -3.30
C ILE A 145 5.52 8.75 -1.88
N HIS A 146 5.14 10.01 -1.67
CA HIS A 146 4.82 10.45 -0.32
C HIS A 146 3.78 11.54 -0.19
N HIS A 147 3.14 11.60 0.99
CA HIS A 147 2.00 12.47 1.25
C HIS A 147 0.94 12.26 0.16
N SER A 148 0.57 10.99 -0.05
CA SER A 148 -0.32 10.58 -1.12
C SER A 148 -1.72 10.29 -0.59
N PHE A 149 -2.74 10.67 -1.35
CA PHE A 149 -4.13 10.58 -0.97
C PHE A 149 -4.84 9.32 -1.47
N SER A 150 -4.11 8.22 -1.67
CA SER A 150 -4.50 6.89 -2.19
C SER A 150 -3.94 6.63 -3.58
N ARG A 151 -2.98 5.71 -3.79
CA ARG A 151 -2.31 4.70 -2.95
C ARG A 151 -0.79 4.89 -3.06
N CYS A 152 0.03 3.84 -3.07
CA CYS A 152 1.37 3.90 -3.65
C CYS A 152 1.31 3.42 -5.11
N VAL A 153 1.49 2.10 -5.33
CA VAL A 153 1.40 1.46 -6.64
C VAL A 153 0.22 0.50 -6.65
N THR A 154 -0.71 0.74 -7.56
CA THR A 154 -1.86 -0.13 -7.80
C THR A 154 -1.64 -0.98 -9.04
N VAL A 155 -1.71 -2.29 -8.86
CA VAL A 155 -1.66 -3.31 -9.91
C VAL A 155 -3.07 -3.88 -10.03
N HIS A 156 -3.77 -3.56 -11.11
CA HIS A 156 -5.16 -3.94 -11.30
C HIS A 156 -5.30 -4.68 -12.63
N GLY A 157 -5.68 -5.95 -12.63
CA GLY A 157 -5.75 -6.77 -13.85
C GLY A 157 -4.45 -6.81 -14.66
N THR A 158 -3.30 -6.71 -13.97
CA THR A 158 -1.96 -6.60 -14.55
C THR A 158 -1.05 -7.67 -13.97
N ASN A 159 -0.23 -8.28 -14.82
CA ASN A 159 0.66 -9.39 -14.46
C ASN A 159 2.09 -9.13 -14.91
N GLY A 160 3.07 -9.64 -14.17
CA GLY A 160 4.48 -9.56 -14.55
C GLY A 160 5.12 -8.17 -14.39
N LEU A 161 4.48 -7.25 -13.67
CA LEU A 161 5.06 -5.92 -13.40
C LEU A 161 6.22 -6.04 -12.40
N LEU A 162 7.35 -5.39 -12.70
CA LEU A 162 8.44 -5.19 -11.74
C LEU A 162 8.25 -3.85 -11.01
N VAL A 163 8.08 -3.91 -9.69
CA VAL A 163 8.08 -2.76 -8.78
C VAL A 163 9.30 -2.88 -7.88
N LYS A 164 10.29 -2.00 -8.06
CA LYS A 164 11.60 -2.15 -7.44
C LYS A 164 12.14 -0.85 -6.84
N ASP A 165 12.76 -0.91 -5.66
CA ASP A 165 13.37 0.28 -5.04
C ASP A 165 12.35 1.43 -4.86
N VAL A 166 11.10 1.10 -4.51
CA VAL A 166 10.00 2.07 -4.35
C VAL A 166 9.75 2.34 -2.87
N VAL A 167 9.76 3.62 -2.49
CA VAL A 167 9.38 4.09 -1.15
C VAL A 167 7.97 4.65 -1.18
N GLY A 168 7.09 4.16 -0.31
CA GLY A 168 5.80 4.76 0.02
C GLY A 168 5.84 5.35 1.43
N TYR A 169 5.58 6.64 1.61
CA TYR A 169 5.58 7.29 2.92
C TYR A 169 4.36 8.19 3.12
N ASP A 170 3.66 8.07 4.24
CA ASP A 170 2.51 8.89 4.58
C ASP A 170 1.44 8.85 3.47
N THR A 171 0.83 7.68 3.30
CA THR A 171 -0.16 7.44 2.24
C THR A 171 -1.49 6.97 2.81
N LEU A 172 -2.60 7.40 2.21
CA LEU A 172 -3.94 6.93 2.55
C LEU A 172 -4.31 5.63 1.81
N GLY A 173 -5.02 4.71 2.46
CA GLY A 173 -5.42 3.42 1.91
C GLY A 173 -4.25 2.43 1.75
N HIS A 174 -4.52 1.21 1.30
CA HIS A 174 -3.49 0.22 0.98
C HIS A 174 -2.43 0.81 0.04
N CYS A 175 -1.14 0.59 0.32
CA CYS A 175 -0.03 1.23 -0.41
C CYS A 175 0.35 0.46 -1.69
N PHE A 176 0.97 -0.72 -1.57
CA PHE A 176 1.23 -1.63 -2.67
C PHE A 176 0.04 -2.60 -2.78
N PHE A 177 -0.79 -2.41 -3.81
CA PHE A 177 -2.14 -2.95 -3.85
C PHE A 177 -2.38 -3.72 -5.14
N THR A 178 -2.69 -5.01 -5.03
CA THR A 178 -3.23 -5.81 -6.14
C THR A 178 -4.75 -5.86 -6.00
N GLU A 179 -5.50 -5.42 -7.01
CA GLU A 179 -6.89 -4.99 -6.80
C GLU A 179 -7.92 -6.12 -6.83
N ASP A 180 -7.92 -6.97 -7.86
CA ASP A 180 -9.09 -7.79 -8.16
C ASP A 180 -8.91 -9.30 -7.95
N GLY A 181 -7.69 -9.78 -7.74
CA GLY A 181 -7.38 -11.20 -7.58
C GLY A 181 -6.67 -11.90 -8.75
N PRO A 182 -6.79 -11.51 -10.04
CA PRO A 182 -6.07 -12.22 -11.10
C PRO A 182 -4.60 -11.79 -11.25
N GLU A 183 -4.16 -10.75 -10.53
CA GLU A 183 -2.83 -10.17 -10.69
C GLU A 183 -1.74 -11.12 -10.20
N GLU A 184 -0.97 -11.67 -11.13
CA GLU A 184 0.03 -12.71 -10.89
C GLU A 184 1.40 -12.35 -11.49
N ARG A 185 2.45 -13.02 -11.02
CA ARG A 185 3.86 -12.84 -11.40
C ARG A 185 4.41 -11.43 -11.22
N ASN A 186 3.69 -10.53 -10.55
CA ASN A 186 4.23 -9.22 -10.23
C ASN A 186 5.33 -9.39 -9.17
N THR A 187 6.39 -8.60 -9.27
CA THR A 187 7.54 -8.65 -8.38
C THR A 187 7.71 -7.32 -7.68
N PHE A 188 7.54 -7.32 -6.38
CA PHE A 188 7.89 -6.24 -5.47
C PHE A 188 9.26 -6.57 -4.87
N ASP A 189 10.31 -5.84 -5.26
CA ASP A 189 11.67 -6.05 -4.78
C ASP A 189 12.19 -4.80 -4.10
N HIS A 190 12.64 -4.92 -2.86
CA HIS A 190 13.24 -3.82 -2.11
C HIS A 190 12.33 -2.57 -2.03
N CYS A 191 11.03 -2.82 -1.83
CA CYS A 191 10.03 -1.77 -1.61
C CYS A 191 9.85 -1.50 -0.12
N LEU A 192 9.77 -0.22 0.26
CA LEU A 192 9.61 0.23 1.64
C LEU A 192 8.30 0.99 1.77
N GLY A 193 7.43 0.59 2.68
CA GLY A 193 6.24 1.36 3.05
C GLY A 193 6.27 1.80 4.52
N LEU A 194 6.03 3.08 4.75
CA LEU A 194 6.10 3.76 6.04
C LEU A 194 4.86 4.63 6.27
N LEU A 195 4.23 4.53 7.44
CA LEU A 195 3.04 5.31 7.80
C LEU A 195 1.90 5.19 6.78
N ILE A 196 1.26 4.02 6.77
CA ILE A 196 0.13 3.75 5.88
C ILE A 196 -1.16 3.92 6.68
N LYS A 197 -1.95 4.92 6.32
CA LYS A 197 -3.12 5.36 7.09
C LYS A 197 -4.41 4.98 6.39
N ALA A 198 -5.50 4.87 7.15
CA ALA A 198 -6.82 4.53 6.63
C ALA A 198 -7.27 5.49 5.50
N GLY A 199 -8.04 4.93 4.57
CA GLY A 199 -8.65 5.62 3.43
C GLY A 199 -10.17 5.42 3.39
N THR A 200 -10.86 6.15 2.53
CA THR A 200 -12.33 6.05 2.40
C THR A 200 -12.80 5.15 1.27
N LEU A 201 -11.91 4.77 0.35
CA LEU A 201 -12.25 4.14 -0.93
C LEU A 201 -12.91 2.77 -0.75
N LEU A 202 -12.17 1.79 -0.24
CA LEU A 202 -12.70 0.45 -0.01
C LEU A 202 -13.18 0.29 1.45
N PRO A 203 -14.12 -0.61 1.75
CA PRO A 203 -14.42 -0.99 3.12
C PRO A 203 -13.16 -1.37 3.91
N SER A 204 -12.25 -2.12 3.28
CA SER A 204 -10.96 -2.55 3.84
C SER A 204 -10.03 -1.39 4.21
N ASP A 205 -10.07 -0.27 3.47
CA ASP A 205 -9.23 0.91 3.75
C ASP A 205 -9.67 1.65 5.03
N ARG A 206 -10.91 1.47 5.49
CA ARG A 206 -11.56 2.37 6.45
C ARG A 206 -11.15 2.12 7.89
N ASP A 207 -11.01 3.20 8.64
CA ASP A 207 -10.91 3.18 10.10
C ASP A 207 -12.26 2.92 10.77
N ASN A 208 -12.25 2.88 12.11
CA ASN A 208 -13.44 2.68 12.93
C ASN A 208 -14.56 3.72 12.71
N LYS A 209 -14.22 4.98 12.43
CA LYS A 209 -15.20 6.05 12.24
C LYS A 209 -15.80 5.92 10.85
N MET A 210 -14.95 5.91 9.82
CA MET A 210 -15.30 5.77 8.42
C MET A 210 -16.12 4.50 8.17
N CYS A 211 -15.77 3.37 8.78
CA CYS A 211 -16.52 2.12 8.62
C CYS A 211 -17.98 2.24 9.09
N ARG A 212 -18.24 3.01 10.16
CA ARG A 212 -19.60 3.22 10.70
C ARG A 212 -20.38 4.27 9.93
N THR A 213 -19.71 5.25 9.32
CA THR A 213 -20.36 6.41 8.69
C THR A 213 -20.36 6.39 7.17
N ILE A 214 -19.60 5.49 6.54
CA ILE A 214 -19.62 5.25 5.08
C ILE A 214 -20.35 3.93 4.84
N THR A 215 -21.65 4.03 4.58
CA THR A 215 -22.55 2.87 4.39
C THR A 215 -23.08 2.79 2.95
N GLU A 216 -22.48 3.51 2.01
CA GLU A 216 -22.80 3.39 0.58
C GLU A 216 -22.59 1.95 0.10
N GLY A 217 -23.50 1.45 -0.73
CA GLY A 217 -23.51 0.06 -1.20
C GLY A 217 -23.99 -0.98 -0.17
N SER A 218 -24.41 -0.57 1.03
CA SER A 218 -25.00 -1.48 2.03
C SER A 218 -26.51 -1.64 1.88
N PHE A 219 -27.05 -2.77 2.35
CA PHE A 219 -28.49 -3.01 2.36
C PHE A 219 -29.16 -2.36 3.60
N PRO A 220 -30.43 -1.91 3.52
CA PRO A 220 -31.12 -1.27 4.65
C PRO A 220 -31.03 -2.03 5.98
N GLY A 221 -30.65 -1.30 7.02
CA GLY A 221 -30.42 -1.85 8.36
C GLY A 221 -29.08 -2.56 8.54
N TYR A 222 -28.09 -2.29 7.67
CA TYR A 222 -26.70 -2.66 7.91
C TYR A 222 -26.15 -1.98 9.17
N LEU A 223 -25.47 -2.76 10.01
CA LEU A 223 -24.77 -2.28 11.19
C LEU A 223 -23.29 -2.68 11.06
N ALA A 224 -22.44 -1.69 10.83
CA ALA A 224 -21.01 -1.92 10.61
C ALA A 224 -20.31 -2.45 11.86
N LYS A 225 -19.44 -3.43 11.66
CA LYS A 225 -18.55 -4.03 12.66
C LYS A 225 -17.10 -3.79 12.23
N PRO A 226 -16.47 -2.67 12.63
CA PRO A 226 -15.20 -2.23 12.04
C PRO A 226 -14.10 -3.29 11.92
N ARG A 227 -13.82 -4.08 12.97
CA ARG A 227 -12.79 -5.13 12.91
C ARG A 227 -13.10 -6.31 11.97
N GLN A 228 -14.37 -6.53 11.67
CA GLN A 228 -14.84 -7.65 10.85
C GLN A 228 -15.13 -7.22 9.42
N ASP A 229 -15.51 -5.95 9.22
CA ASP A 229 -15.97 -5.42 7.95
C ASP A 229 -14.91 -4.53 7.26
N CYS A 230 -14.08 -3.84 8.05
CA CYS A 230 -13.14 -2.81 7.62
C CYS A 230 -11.76 -3.04 8.28
N ASN A 231 -11.05 -1.99 8.70
CA ASN A 231 -9.83 -2.08 9.52
C ASN A 231 -8.81 -3.07 8.93
N ALA A 232 -8.55 -2.91 7.63
CA ALA A 232 -7.68 -3.80 6.89
C ALA A 232 -6.53 -3.09 6.17
N VAL A 233 -6.41 -1.77 6.32
CA VAL A 233 -5.41 -0.98 5.61
C VAL A 233 -4.02 -1.60 5.77
N SER A 234 -3.28 -1.73 4.68
CA SER A 234 -2.02 -2.47 4.71
C SER A 234 -0.97 -1.87 3.82
N THR A 235 0.29 -2.08 4.20
CA THR A 235 1.40 -1.68 3.35
C THR A 235 1.42 -2.49 2.06
N PHE A 236 1.28 -3.80 2.17
CA PHE A 236 1.13 -4.71 1.03
C PHE A 236 -0.23 -5.42 1.15
N TRP A 237 -1.09 -5.23 0.14
CA TRP A 237 -2.37 -5.90 0.00
C TRP A 237 -2.33 -6.78 -1.25
N ILE A 238 -2.36 -8.09 -1.04
CA ILE A 238 -2.03 -9.08 -2.05
C ILE A 238 -3.20 -10.04 -2.21
N ALA A 239 -3.96 -9.85 -3.29
CA ALA A 239 -5.20 -10.55 -3.62
C ALA A 239 -4.97 -11.92 -4.27
N ASN A 240 -3.73 -12.19 -4.70
CA ASN A 240 -3.30 -13.43 -5.34
C ASN A 240 -1.93 -13.87 -4.78
N PRO A 241 -1.79 -15.12 -4.31
CA PRO A 241 -0.53 -15.57 -3.72
C PRO A 241 0.62 -15.64 -4.74
N ASN A 242 0.34 -15.72 -6.04
CA ASN A 242 1.37 -15.83 -7.08
C ASN A 242 2.03 -14.48 -7.40
N ASN A 243 2.50 -13.76 -6.39
CA ASN A 243 3.32 -12.56 -6.55
C ASN A 243 4.60 -12.71 -5.72
N ASN A 244 5.68 -12.11 -6.19
CA ASN A 244 6.96 -12.15 -5.52
C ASN A 244 7.12 -10.88 -4.68
N ILE A 245 7.44 -11.03 -3.40
CA ILE A 245 7.70 -9.94 -2.46
C ILE A 245 9.02 -10.26 -1.79
N ILE A 246 10.06 -9.50 -2.14
CA ILE A 246 11.45 -9.82 -1.82
C ILE A 246 12.11 -8.57 -1.27
N ASN A 247 12.83 -8.68 -0.15
CA ASN A 247 13.56 -7.57 0.46
C ASN A 247 12.68 -6.36 0.85
N CYS A 248 11.37 -6.55 0.99
CA CYS A 248 10.43 -5.48 1.27
C CYS A 248 10.30 -5.22 2.77
N SER A 249 10.06 -3.96 3.12
CA SER A 249 9.84 -3.53 4.50
C SER A 249 8.50 -2.83 4.65
N ALA A 250 7.74 -3.23 5.67
CA ALA A 250 6.44 -2.66 6.01
C ALA A 250 6.42 -2.19 7.46
N ALA A 251 6.42 -0.88 7.69
CA ALA A 251 6.38 -0.35 9.04
C ALA A 251 5.42 0.81 9.25
N GLY A 252 4.79 0.87 10.43
CA GLY A 252 3.91 1.98 10.79
C GLY A 252 2.55 1.98 10.07
N SER A 253 2.09 0.86 9.52
CA SER A 253 0.71 0.78 9.03
C SER A 253 -0.28 0.85 10.20
N GLU A 254 -1.38 1.59 10.01
CA GLU A 254 -2.48 1.68 10.97
C GLU A 254 -3.20 0.34 11.19
N GLU A 255 -2.96 -0.68 10.37
CA GLU A 255 -3.38 -2.06 10.65
C GLU A 255 -2.24 -3.06 10.36
N THR A 256 -2.05 -3.51 9.11
CA THR A 256 -1.20 -4.68 8.81
C THR A 256 -0.02 -4.35 7.89
N GLY A 257 1.14 -4.95 8.12
CA GLY A 257 2.29 -4.83 7.21
C GLY A 257 2.02 -5.52 5.86
N PHE A 258 2.01 -6.85 5.87
CA PHE A 258 1.72 -7.69 4.70
C PHE A 258 0.39 -8.43 4.89
N TRP A 259 -0.58 -8.19 4.02
CA TRP A 259 -1.85 -8.92 4.04
C TRP A 259 -2.06 -9.65 2.71
N PHE A 260 -1.96 -10.97 2.78
CA PHE A 260 -2.37 -11.88 1.72
C PHE A 260 -3.84 -12.26 1.92
N ILE A 261 -4.69 -11.74 1.03
CA ILE A 261 -6.14 -11.85 1.13
C ILE A 261 -6.70 -12.40 -0.18
N PHE A 262 -6.76 -13.71 -0.28
CA PHE A 262 -7.03 -14.35 -1.55
C PHE A 262 -8.47 -14.14 -1.99
N HIS A 263 -8.65 -13.54 -3.17
CA HIS A 263 -9.97 -13.31 -3.74
C HIS A 263 -10.52 -14.63 -4.28
N HIS A 264 -11.51 -15.20 -3.58
CA HIS A 264 -12.13 -16.47 -3.97
C HIS A 264 -12.61 -16.50 -5.42
N VAL A 265 -13.19 -15.39 -5.88
CA VAL A 265 -13.50 -15.10 -7.28
C VAL A 265 -12.90 -13.74 -7.62
N PRO A 266 -12.54 -13.48 -8.88
CA PRO A 266 -12.09 -12.14 -9.24
C PRO A 266 -13.21 -11.14 -9.02
N THR A 267 -12.84 -9.91 -8.65
CA THR A 267 -13.79 -8.81 -8.46
C THR A 267 -13.72 -7.81 -9.61
N GLY A 268 -14.59 -6.79 -9.57
CA GLY A 268 -14.46 -5.60 -10.42
C GLY A 268 -14.39 -5.89 -11.92
N PRO A 269 -13.61 -5.09 -12.68
CA PRO A 269 -13.35 -5.33 -14.11
C PRO A 269 -12.75 -6.69 -14.46
N SER A 270 -12.28 -7.45 -13.48
CA SER A 270 -11.68 -8.77 -13.66
C SER A 270 -12.67 -9.92 -13.48
N GLU A 271 -13.94 -9.64 -13.17
CA GLU A 271 -14.96 -10.67 -12.91
C GLU A 271 -14.97 -11.75 -14.02
N GLY A 272 -14.95 -13.02 -13.60
CA GLY A 272 -15.00 -14.17 -14.51
C GLY A 272 -13.65 -14.63 -15.09
N LEU A 273 -12.54 -13.94 -14.81
CA LEU A 273 -11.21 -14.35 -15.31
C LEU A 273 -10.70 -15.69 -14.73
N TYR A 274 -11.23 -16.14 -13.59
CA TYR A 274 -10.97 -17.48 -13.08
C TYR A 274 -12.14 -18.09 -12.30
N ALA A 275 -12.14 -19.42 -12.21
CA ALA A 275 -13.11 -20.18 -11.45
C ALA A 275 -12.93 -20.01 -9.92
N PRO A 276 -14.01 -20.04 -9.13
CA PRO A 276 -13.94 -19.90 -7.68
C PRO A 276 -12.92 -20.83 -7.04
N GLY A 277 -12.14 -20.33 -6.08
CA GLY A 277 -11.13 -21.11 -5.37
C GLY A 277 -9.73 -21.07 -6.01
N ARG A 278 -9.56 -20.49 -7.20
CA ARG A 278 -8.27 -20.60 -7.92
C ARG A 278 -7.12 -19.96 -7.13
N THR A 279 -7.31 -18.76 -6.58
CA THR A 279 -6.24 -18.04 -5.88
C THR A 279 -5.83 -18.77 -4.62
N GLU A 280 -6.77 -19.33 -3.85
CA GLU A 280 -6.47 -20.08 -2.62
C GLU A 280 -5.65 -21.35 -2.87
N HIS A 281 -5.75 -21.95 -4.06
CA HIS A 281 -5.00 -23.16 -4.44
C HIS A 281 -3.77 -22.86 -5.32
N THR A 282 -3.54 -21.59 -5.65
CA THR A 282 -2.39 -21.21 -6.47
C THR A 282 -1.13 -21.20 -5.60
N PRO A 283 0.00 -21.81 -6.04
CA PRO A 283 1.25 -21.73 -5.32
C PRO A 283 1.69 -20.28 -5.08
N MET A 284 2.10 -20.02 -3.84
CA MET A 284 2.66 -18.73 -3.46
C MET A 284 3.93 -18.43 -4.26
N GLY A 285 4.07 -17.18 -4.68
CA GLY A 285 5.33 -16.66 -5.19
C GLY A 285 6.38 -16.57 -4.09
N THR A 286 7.50 -15.93 -4.41
CA THR A 286 8.60 -15.80 -3.45
C THR A 286 8.24 -14.79 -2.37
N PHE A 287 8.26 -15.19 -1.09
CA PHE A 287 8.24 -14.27 0.05
C PHE A 287 9.53 -14.43 0.84
N HIS A 288 10.49 -13.54 0.62
CA HIS A 288 11.86 -13.74 1.12
C HIS A 288 12.50 -12.44 1.63
N ASN A 289 13.16 -12.51 2.78
CA ASN A 289 13.90 -11.41 3.39
C ASN A 289 13.06 -10.13 3.59
N ASN A 290 11.77 -10.29 3.91
CA ASN A 290 10.88 -9.18 4.20
C ASN A 290 10.88 -8.84 5.69
N ARG A 291 10.69 -7.56 6.03
CA ARG A 291 10.62 -7.07 7.41
C ARG A 291 9.28 -6.39 7.68
N ALA A 292 8.68 -6.67 8.83
CA ALA A 292 7.47 -5.99 9.28
C ALA A 292 7.57 -5.63 10.76
N HIS A 293 7.37 -4.36 11.10
CA HIS A 293 7.41 -3.90 12.50
C HIS A 293 6.57 -2.63 12.67
N SER A 294 6.28 -2.25 13.92
CA SER A 294 5.53 -1.02 14.22
C SER A 294 4.15 -0.91 13.52
N ASN A 295 3.58 -2.02 13.05
CA ASN A 295 2.22 -2.07 12.49
C ASN A 295 1.23 -2.34 13.63
N TYR A 296 0.08 -1.66 13.61
CA TYR A 296 -0.85 -1.68 14.76
C TYR A 296 -1.41 -3.07 15.08
N ARG A 297 -1.79 -3.83 14.04
CA ARG A 297 -2.47 -5.13 14.18
C ARG A 297 -1.51 -6.30 14.04
N ALA A 298 -0.80 -6.39 12.92
CA ALA A 298 0.06 -7.54 12.61
C ALA A 298 1.17 -7.19 11.63
N GLY A 299 2.30 -7.91 11.73
CA GLY A 299 3.34 -7.87 10.70
C GLY A 299 2.91 -8.54 9.40
N MET A 300 2.27 -9.70 9.50
CA MET A 300 1.77 -10.47 8.37
C MET A 300 0.43 -11.16 8.70
N ILE A 301 -0.48 -11.19 7.73
CA ILE A 301 -1.72 -11.98 7.76
C ILE A 301 -1.82 -12.76 6.43
N ILE A 302 -2.09 -14.05 6.52
CA ILE A 302 -2.45 -14.92 5.38
C ILE A 302 -3.79 -15.55 5.75
N ASP A 303 -4.84 -14.77 5.57
CA ASP A 303 -6.20 -15.15 5.94
C ASP A 303 -7.19 -14.14 5.35
N ASN A 304 -8.47 -14.43 5.55
CA ASN A 304 -9.62 -13.65 5.12
C ASN A 304 -9.81 -13.67 3.60
N GLY A 305 -10.98 -13.19 3.21
CA GLY A 305 -11.25 -12.80 1.84
C GLY A 305 -12.04 -11.51 1.86
N VAL A 306 -12.57 -11.14 0.70
CA VAL A 306 -13.54 -10.06 0.58
C VAL A 306 -14.89 -10.59 0.14
N LYS A 307 -15.96 -9.88 0.50
CA LYS A 307 -17.31 -10.13 -0.02
C LYS A 307 -17.33 -9.77 -1.50
N THR A 308 -17.70 -10.72 -2.36
CA THR A 308 -17.72 -10.55 -3.82
C THR A 308 -19.14 -10.48 -4.40
N THR A 309 -20.16 -10.45 -3.55
CA THR A 309 -21.56 -10.33 -3.96
C THR A 309 -22.12 -8.96 -3.56
N GLU A 310 -23.16 -8.52 -4.26
CA GLU A 310 -23.91 -7.32 -3.88
C GLU A 310 -24.62 -7.47 -2.53
N ALA A 311 -24.87 -6.35 -1.85
CA ALA A 311 -25.58 -6.35 -0.58
C ALA A 311 -27.07 -6.73 -0.76
N ASN A 312 -27.59 -7.57 0.12
CA ASN A 312 -28.99 -8.02 0.11
C ASN A 312 -29.53 -8.21 1.54
N ASP A 313 -30.75 -8.72 1.67
CA ASP A 313 -31.43 -8.94 2.95
C ASP A 313 -30.71 -9.95 3.86
N LYS A 314 -30.01 -10.93 3.28
CA LYS A 314 -29.24 -11.97 4.00
C LYS A 314 -27.86 -11.49 4.42
N ASP A 315 -27.15 -10.78 3.53
CA ASP A 315 -25.86 -10.17 3.82
C ASP A 315 -25.86 -8.70 3.40
N LYS A 316 -26.04 -7.84 4.40
CA LYS A 316 -26.23 -6.40 4.22
C LYS A 316 -24.94 -5.62 4.00
N ARG A 317 -23.79 -6.28 4.17
CA ARG A 317 -22.48 -5.65 4.04
C ARG A 317 -22.22 -5.22 2.59
N PRO A 318 -21.56 -4.08 2.37
CA PRO A 318 -21.20 -3.66 1.02
C PRO A 318 -20.23 -4.66 0.36
N ILE A 319 -20.16 -4.66 -0.97
CA ILE A 319 -19.14 -5.42 -1.70
C ILE A 319 -17.74 -4.99 -1.24
N LEU A 320 -16.77 -5.91 -1.31
CA LEU A 320 -15.39 -5.74 -0.86
C LEU A 320 -15.18 -5.55 0.66
N THR A 321 -16.24 -5.75 1.45
CA THR A 321 -16.12 -5.89 2.91
C THR A 321 -15.31 -7.12 3.27
N LEU A 322 -14.48 -7.06 4.32
CA LEU A 322 -13.78 -8.24 4.82
C LEU A 322 -14.76 -9.38 5.15
N ILE A 323 -14.33 -10.61 4.87
CA ILE A 323 -14.99 -11.84 5.33
C ILE A 323 -13.98 -12.71 6.05
N GLY A 324 -14.45 -13.64 6.89
CA GLY A 324 -13.58 -14.59 7.58
C GLY A 324 -12.79 -15.50 6.64
N ALA A 325 -11.84 -16.22 7.22
CA ALA A 325 -11.13 -17.33 6.60
C ALA A 325 -12.06 -18.27 5.83
N ARG A 326 -11.58 -18.84 4.73
CA ARG A 326 -12.23 -19.95 4.03
C ARG A 326 -11.40 -21.21 4.14
#